data_AF-A0A371EPT5-F1
#
_entry.id   AF-A0A371EPT5-F1
#
_cell.length_a   1.000
_cell.length_b   1.000
_cell.length_c   1.000
_cell.angle_alpha   90.00
_cell.angle_beta   90.00
_cell.angle_gamma   90.00
#
_symmetry.space_group_name_H-M   'P 1'
#
loop_
_entity.id
_entity.type
_entity.pdbx_description
1 polymer ?
#
loop_
_entity_poly.entity_id
_entity_poly.type
_entity_poly.pdbx_seq_one_letter_code
_entity_poly.pdbx_strand_id
1 'polypeptide(L)'
;MSGVWVFKNGVVRLVENPGGEAVEGSRGGRRKVLVHRATNEIITSYPALERKLYSLGWERYYDDPDLLQFHKRSTVHLISLPRDFNKFKPMHMYDIVVKNKNAFEVRDIHNSTMYDTFSF
;
A
#
# COMPACT_ATOMS: atom_id res chain seq x y z
N MET A 1 17.63 0.55 3.08
CA MET A 1 17.82 0.53 4.54
C MET A 1 18.70 1.72 4.92
N SER A 2 18.16 2.75 5.57
CA SER A 2 19.01 3.82 6.14
C SER A 2 18.28 4.49 7.30
N GLY A 3 18.60 4.03 8.51
CA GLY A 3 18.30 4.67 9.78
C GLY A 3 19.43 4.30 10.71
N VAL A 4 20.12 5.29 11.27
CA VAL A 4 21.19 5.03 12.23
C VAL A 4 20.52 4.82 13.59
N TRP A 5 20.67 3.61 14.13
CA TRP A 5 20.26 3.32 15.50
C TRP A 5 21.27 3.98 16.44
N VAL A 6 20.83 4.99 17.18
CA VAL A 6 21.66 5.61 18.22
C VAL A 6 21.19 5.12 19.57
N PHE A 7 22.07 4.43 20.29
CA PHE A 7 21.86 4.03 21.67
C PHE A 7 22.34 5.12 22.60
N LYS A 8 21.44 5.67 23.43
CA LYS A 8 21.84 6.53 24.55
C LYS A 8 20.94 6.25 25.75
N ASN A 9 21.54 5.82 26.86
CA ASN A 9 20.90 5.59 28.15
C ASN A 9 19.75 4.56 28.15
N GLY A 10 19.92 3.43 27.46
CA GLY A 10 19.00 2.28 27.56
C GLY A 10 17.67 2.43 26.82
N VAL A 11 17.39 3.58 26.21
CA VAL A 11 16.21 3.79 25.37
C VAL A 11 16.63 3.89 23.91
N VAL A 12 16.00 3.07 23.06
CA VAL A 12 16.18 3.14 21.62
C VAL A 12 15.22 4.19 21.06
N ARG A 13 15.75 5.24 20.45
CA ARG A 13 14.95 6.24 19.72
C ARG A 13 15.41 6.26 18.27
N LEU A 14 14.49 6.06 17.34
CA LEU A 14 14.74 6.30 15.93
C LEU A 14 14.83 7.81 15.74
N VAL A 15 16.03 8.31 15.46
CA VAL A 15 16.23 9.73 15.12
C VAL A 15 15.93 9.88 13.63
N GLU A 16 14.84 10.57 13.32
CA GLU A 16 14.52 10.97 11.96
C GLU A 16 15.58 11.98 11.49
N ASN A 17 16.31 11.58 10.44
CA ASN A 17 17.23 12.47 9.77
C ASN A 17 16.38 13.49 9.00
N PRO A 18 16.59 14.81 9.11
CA PRO A 18 15.82 15.81 8.37
C PRO A 18 16.04 15.78 6.83
N GLY A 19 16.85 14.83 6.34
CA GLY A 19 16.94 14.43 4.93
C GLY A 19 16.35 13.05 4.62
N GLY A 20 15.56 12.49 5.53
CA GLY A 20 15.00 11.13 5.50
C GLY A 20 13.60 11.00 4.91
N GLU A 21 12.94 12.10 4.58
CA GLU A 21 11.74 12.11 3.72
C GLU A 21 12.14 12.06 2.25
N ALA A 22 12.91 11.05 1.88
CA ALA A 22 13.24 10.76 0.49
C ALA A 22 13.33 9.24 0.27
N VAL A 23 12.38 8.49 0.83
CA VAL A 23 12.14 7.09 0.42
C VAL A 23 10.67 6.89 0.09
N GLU A 24 10.07 7.85 -0.60
CA GLU A 24 8.90 7.62 -1.47
C GLU A 24 8.84 8.70 -2.57
N GLY A 25 10.00 9.04 -3.14
CA GLY A 25 10.08 10.15 -4.09
C GLY A 25 11.49 10.42 -4.63
N SER A 26 12.33 9.38 -4.77
CA SER A 26 13.59 9.55 -5.50
C SER A 26 13.28 10.01 -6.93
N ARG A 27 13.51 11.29 -7.19
CA ARG A 27 13.96 11.89 -8.47
C ARG A 27 13.76 10.92 -9.66
N GLY A 28 12.53 10.84 -10.19
CA GLY A 28 12.17 10.02 -11.36
C GLY A 28 11.60 8.60 -11.11
N GLY A 29 11.19 8.24 -9.89
CA GLY A 29 10.86 6.87 -9.49
C GLY A 29 9.36 6.51 -9.49
N ARG A 30 9.01 5.47 -10.25
CA ARG A 30 7.70 4.83 -10.46
C ARG A 30 6.76 4.80 -9.24
N ARG A 31 5.51 5.27 -9.41
CA ARG A 31 4.44 5.20 -8.40
C ARG A 31 3.89 3.78 -8.33
N LYS A 32 3.84 3.17 -7.14
CA LYS A 32 3.20 1.86 -6.96
C LYS A 32 1.68 1.99 -6.89
N VAL A 33 0.98 1.06 -7.52
CA VAL A 33 -0.48 0.95 -7.44
C VAL A 33 -0.93 -0.48 -7.21
N LEU A 34 -2.02 -0.64 -6.47
CA LEU A 34 -2.70 -1.91 -6.31
C LEU A 34 -3.65 -2.14 -7.48
N VAL A 35 -3.56 -3.30 -8.11
CA VAL A 35 -4.39 -3.69 -9.27
C VAL A 35 -5.14 -4.97 -8.96
N HIS A 36 -6.43 -4.99 -9.27
CA HIS A 36 -7.22 -6.21 -9.29
C HIS A 36 -6.97 -6.97 -10.60
N ARG A 37 -6.42 -8.18 -10.51
CA ARG A 37 -5.89 -8.93 -11.65
C ARG A 37 -6.96 -9.28 -12.69
N ALA A 38 -8.12 -9.75 -12.25
CA ALA A 38 -9.16 -10.23 -13.18
C ALA A 38 -9.82 -9.11 -14.01
N THR A 39 -9.88 -7.88 -13.49
CA THR A 39 -10.50 -6.73 -14.21
C THR A 39 -9.48 -5.70 -14.68
N ASN A 40 -8.20 -5.89 -14.38
CA ASN A 40 -7.13 -4.92 -14.65
C ASN A 40 -7.39 -3.53 -14.04
N GLU A 41 -8.23 -3.46 -13.00
CA GLU A 41 -8.69 -2.21 -12.38
C GLU A 41 -7.67 -1.73 -11.35
N ILE A 42 -7.23 -0.47 -11.47
CA ILE A 42 -6.41 0.19 -10.44
C ILE A 42 -7.31 0.59 -9.28
N ILE A 43 -6.94 0.16 -8.07
CA ILE A 43 -7.66 0.51 -6.86
C ILE A 43 -7.31 1.94 -6.44
N THR A 44 -8.29 2.83 -6.53
CA THR A 44 -8.13 4.27 -6.23
C THR A 44 -8.94 4.75 -5.02
N SER A 45 -9.70 3.86 -4.38
CA SER A 45 -10.50 4.19 -3.20
C SER A 45 -10.85 2.95 -2.37
N TYR A 46 -11.20 3.14 -1.09
CA TYR A 46 -11.64 2.05 -0.22
C TYR A 46 -12.95 1.39 -0.63
N PRO A 47 -14.00 2.09 -1.09
CA PRO A 47 -15.19 1.43 -1.60
C PRO A 47 -14.91 0.50 -2.79
N ALA A 48 -13.97 0.86 -3.67
CA ALA A 48 -13.55 -0.02 -4.76
C ALA A 48 -12.84 -1.27 -4.24
N LEU A 49 -11.88 -1.09 -3.32
CA LEU A 49 -11.17 -2.20 -2.69
C LEU A 49 -12.11 -3.15 -1.93
N GLU A 50 -13.02 -2.58 -1.13
CA GLU A 50 -13.97 -3.29 -0.31
C GLU A 50 -14.88 -4.20 -1.14
N ARG A 51 -15.41 -3.72 -2.26
CA ARG A 51 -16.22 -4.58 -3.17
C ARG A 51 -15.44 -5.80 -3.65
N LYS A 52 -14.16 -5.63 -4.01
CA LYS A 52 -13.31 -6.74 -4.46
C LYS A 52 -12.99 -7.69 -3.31
N LEU A 53 -12.63 -7.17 -2.13
CA LEU A 53 -12.37 -7.98 -0.94
C LEU A 53 -13.62 -8.76 -0.51
N TYR A 54 -14.80 -8.13 -0.55
CA TYR A 54 -16.08 -8.77 -0.24
C TYR A 54 -16.36 -9.96 -1.16
N SER A 55 -16.14 -9.82 -2.48
CA SER A 55 -16.28 -10.95 -3.42
C SER A 55 -15.32 -12.12 -3.15
N LEU A 56 -14.25 -11.88 -2.38
CA LEU A 56 -13.26 -12.88 -1.98
C LEU A 56 -13.52 -13.44 -0.56
N GLY A 57 -14.65 -13.07 0.07
CA GLY A 57 -15.07 -13.52 1.39
C GLY A 57 -14.46 -12.74 2.56
N TRP A 58 -13.98 -11.52 2.32
CA TRP A 58 -13.56 -10.62 3.40
C TRP A 58 -14.73 -9.79 3.90
N GLU A 59 -14.74 -9.53 5.20
CA GLU A 59 -15.80 -8.79 5.88
C GLU A 59 -15.20 -7.72 6.80
N ARG A 60 -15.96 -6.65 7.04
CA ARG A 60 -15.64 -5.64 8.05
C ARG A 60 -15.48 -6.32 9.41
N TYR A 61 -14.38 -6.03 10.10
CA TYR A 61 -14.07 -6.69 11.38
C TYR A 61 -14.45 -5.84 12.59
N TYR A 62 -13.76 -4.71 12.79
CA TYR A 62 -14.06 -3.75 13.85
C TYR A 62 -14.28 -2.35 13.30
N ASP A 63 -15.08 -1.59 14.04
CA ASP A 63 -15.26 -0.14 13.85
C ASP A 63 -14.27 0.60 14.76
N ASP A 64 -12.99 0.46 14.45
CA ASP A 64 -11.94 1.29 15.03
C ASP A 64 -12.01 2.68 14.37
N PRO A 65 -12.09 3.78 15.13
CA PRO A 65 -12.22 5.10 14.56
C PRO A 65 -11.02 5.50 13.67
N ASP A 66 -9.84 4.94 13.90
CA ASP A 66 -8.60 5.30 13.22
C ASP A 66 -8.22 4.33 12.10
N LEU A 67 -8.79 3.11 12.11
CA LEU A 67 -8.43 2.04 11.20
C LEU A 67 -9.61 1.50 10.40
N LEU A 68 -9.25 0.96 9.24
CA LEU A 68 -10.17 0.30 8.34
C LEU A 68 -9.75 -1.17 8.21
N GLN A 69 -10.45 -2.05 8.92
CA GLN A 69 -10.06 -3.46 9.05
C GLN A 69 -11.00 -4.42 8.32
N PHE A 70 -10.40 -5.49 7.78
CA PHE A 70 -11.10 -6.60 7.14
C PHE A 70 -10.59 -7.93 7.68
N HIS A 71 -11.50 -8.84 8.02
CA HIS A 71 -11.18 -10.22 8.37
C HIS A 71 -11.73 -11.18 7.32
N LYS A 72 -11.12 -12.35 7.19
CA LYS A 72 -11.65 -13.42 6.36
C LYS A 72 -12.08 -14.57 7.26
N ARG A 73 -13.40 -14.81 7.40
CA ARG A 73 -13.98 -15.74 8.40
C ARG A 73 -13.37 -17.15 8.38
N SER A 74 -12.94 -17.62 7.21
CA SER A 74 -12.35 -18.95 7.04
C SER A 74 -10.85 -19.03 7.35
N THR A 75 -10.20 -17.93 7.73
CA THR A 75 -8.76 -17.87 8.03
C THR A 75 -8.47 -16.95 9.22
N VAL A 76 -7.22 -16.95 9.69
CA VAL A 76 -6.74 -16.02 10.73
C VAL A 76 -6.25 -14.68 10.15
N HIS A 77 -6.54 -14.40 8.87
CA HIS A 77 -5.99 -13.22 8.22
C HIS A 77 -6.81 -11.96 8.52
N LEU A 78 -6.08 -10.89 8.82
CA LEU A 78 -6.58 -9.54 9.06
C LEU A 78 -5.83 -8.57 8.15
N ILE A 79 -6.56 -7.72 7.43
CA ILE A 79 -6.00 -6.58 6.70
C ILE A 79 -6.33 -5.32 7.50
N SER A 80 -5.32 -4.52 7.84
CA SER A 80 -5.46 -3.26 8.57
C SER A 80 -4.98 -2.10 7.70
N LEU A 81 -5.88 -1.19 7.37
CA LEU A 81 -5.62 -0.02 6.51
C LEU A 81 -5.85 1.27 7.29
N PRO A 82 -5.18 2.38 6.94
CA PRO A 82 -5.52 3.69 7.49
C PRO A 82 -6.92 4.10 7.02
N ARG A 83 -7.67 4.84 7.83
CA ARG A 83 -9.02 5.27 7.42
C ARG A 83 -9.05 6.25 6.24
N ASP A 84 -8.01 7.07 6.12
CA ASP A 84 -7.79 7.97 4.99
C ASP A 84 -7.00 7.27 3.87
N PHE A 85 -7.56 7.23 2.66
CA PHE A 85 -6.94 6.61 1.50
C PHE A 85 -5.68 7.36 1.04
N ASN A 86 -5.51 8.64 1.37
CA ASN A 86 -4.27 9.37 1.07
C ASN A 86 -3.06 8.82 1.86
N LYS A 87 -3.31 8.11 2.96
CA LYS A 87 -2.30 7.40 3.74
C LYS A 87 -2.07 5.97 3.24
N PHE A 88 -2.73 5.56 2.15
CA PHE A 88 -2.62 4.21 1.60
C PHE A 88 -1.27 3.98 0.90
N LYS A 89 -0.31 3.42 1.64
CA LYS A 89 1.07 3.18 1.21
C LYS A 89 1.30 1.77 0.62
N PRO A 90 2.43 1.56 -0.11
CA PRO A 90 2.79 0.27 -0.67
C PRO A 90 2.81 -0.89 0.33
N MET A 91 3.17 -0.65 1.59
CA MET A 91 3.16 -1.70 2.63
C MET A 91 1.77 -2.32 2.79
N HIS A 92 0.71 -1.52 2.69
CA HIS A 92 -0.67 -1.98 2.79
C HIS A 92 -1.08 -2.74 1.53
N MET A 93 -0.62 -2.27 0.35
CA MET A 93 -0.85 -2.95 -0.92
C MET A 93 -0.25 -4.36 -0.91
N TYR A 94 1.00 -4.49 -0.45
CA TYR A 94 1.67 -5.79 -0.38
C TYR A 94 1.03 -6.73 0.64
N ASP A 95 0.53 -6.22 1.78
CA ASP A 95 -0.22 -7.04 2.73
C ASP A 95 -1.47 -7.67 2.09
N ILE A 96 -2.24 -6.85 1.33
CA ILE A 96 -3.40 -7.31 0.55
C ILE A 96 -2.98 -8.39 -0.46
N VAL A 97 -1.89 -8.17 -1.20
CA VAL A 97 -1.39 -9.12 -2.21
C VAL A 97 -0.95 -10.43 -1.57
N VAL A 98 -0.21 -10.41 -0.46
CA VAL A 98 0.22 -11.64 0.23
C VAL A 98 -0.98 -12.48 0.65
N LYS A 99 -2.04 -11.83 1.16
CA LYS A 99 -3.27 -12.50 1.60
C LYS A 99 -4.22 -12.90 0.48
N ASN A 100 -4.05 -12.33 -0.73
CA ASN A 100 -4.93 -12.52 -1.89
C ASN A 100 -4.14 -12.66 -3.20
N LYS A 101 -3.07 -13.46 -3.19
CA LYS A 101 -2.05 -13.55 -4.25
C LYS A 101 -2.60 -13.74 -5.67
N ASN A 102 -3.73 -14.44 -5.81
CA ASN A 102 -4.33 -14.72 -7.10
C ASN A 102 -5.26 -13.59 -7.59
N ALA A 103 -5.68 -12.67 -6.72
CA ALA A 103 -6.66 -11.63 -7.03
C ALA A 103 -6.04 -10.24 -7.22
N PHE A 104 -4.92 -9.95 -6.56
CA PHE A 104 -4.28 -8.63 -6.60
C PHE A 104 -2.79 -8.71 -6.93
N GLU A 105 -2.27 -7.61 -7.45
CA GLU A 105 -0.84 -7.37 -7.62
C GLU A 105 -0.50 -5.89 -7.45
N VAL A 106 0.77 -5.60 -7.17
CA VAL A 106 1.28 -4.22 -7.13
C VAL A 106 2.06 -3.96 -8.42
N ARG A 107 1.72 -2.87 -9.13
CA ARG A 107 2.41 -2.46 -10.37
C ARG A 107 3.09 -1.11 -10.20
N ASP A 108 4.13 -0.90 -11.00
CA ASP A 108 4.73 0.41 -11.23
C ASP A 108 3.94 1.18 -12.29
N ILE A 109 3.55 2.41 -11.96
CA ILE A 109 3.14 3.41 -12.95
C ILE A 109 4.36 4.28 -13.23
N HIS A 110 4.86 4.19 -14.44
CA HIS A 110 5.78 5.17 -14.99
C HIS A 110 4.95 6.40 -15.37
N ASN A 111 5.29 7.56 -14.84
CA ASN A 111 4.82 8.81 -15.42
C ASN A 111 5.58 9.00 -16.74
N SER A 112 5.17 8.28 -17.78
CA SER A 112 5.62 8.54 -19.15
C SER A 112 4.89 9.78 -19.65
N THR A 113 5.28 10.97 -19.17
CA THR A 113 4.88 12.21 -19.82
C THR A 113 5.59 12.29 -21.16
N MET A 114 4.80 12.19 -22.24
CA MET A 114 5.06 12.62 -23.62
C MET A 114 6.53 12.87 -24.00
N TYR A 115 7.24 11.84 -24.43
CA TYR A 115 8.40 12.02 -25.34
C TYR A 115 8.50 10.95 -26.45
N ASP A 116 7.58 9.98 -26.53
CA ASP A 116 7.63 8.89 -27.55
C ASP A 116 6.91 9.22 -28.87
N THR A 117 6.72 10.49 -29.23
CA THR A 117 6.18 10.89 -30.55
C THR A 117 7.21 11.52 -31.49
N PHE A 118 8.51 11.37 -31.23
CA PHE A 118 9.52 11.65 -32.25
C PHE A 118 10.62 10.58 -32.24
N SER A 119 10.44 9.55 -33.06
CA SER A 119 11.53 8.74 -33.59
C SER A 119 11.17 8.38 -35.03
N PHE A 120 11.80 9.15 -35.92
CA PHE A 120 11.95 9.11 -37.39
C PHE A 120 11.02 8.23 -38.23
#